data_AF-A0A973X2M7-F1
#
_entry.id   AF-A0A973X2M7-F1
#
_cell.length_a   1.000
_cell.length_b   1.000
_cell.length_c   1.000
_cell.angle_alpha   90.00
_cell.angle_beta   90.00
_cell.angle_gamma   90.00
#
_symmetry.space_group_name_H-M   'P 1'
#
loop_
_entity.id
_entity.type
_entity.pdbx_description
1 polymer ?
#
loop_
_entity_poly.entity_id
_entity_poly.type
_entity_poly.pdbx_seq_one_letter_code
_entity_poly.pdbx_strand_id
1 'polypeptide(L)' 'MNQGRIWTVVNPTVGLPLLLGSVTVIAILVHLALVTNTSWFPKYWNGATAVAAAPAPAPAAPAKK' A
#
# COMPACT_ATOMS: atom_id res chain seq x y z
N MET A 1 8.02 13.06 -22.95
CA MET A 1 9.22 13.44 -22.18
C MET A 1 9.96 14.56 -22.91
N ASN A 2 9.47 15.80 -22.85
CA ASN A 2 10.04 16.95 -23.57
C ASN A 2 10.88 17.88 -22.66
N GLN A 3 11.09 17.51 -21.39
CA GLN A 3 11.72 18.36 -20.37
C GLN A 3 13.19 18.03 -20.09
N GLY A 4 13.89 17.36 -21.03
CA GLY A 4 15.32 17.02 -20.85
C GLY A 4 16.23 18.24 -20.69
N ARG A 5 15.80 19.41 -21.18
CA ARG A 5 16.55 20.68 -21.03
C ARG A 5 16.48 21.28 -19.63
N ILE A 6 15.74 20.70 -18.68
CA ILE A 6 15.67 21.21 -17.29
C ILE A 6 17.05 21.28 -16.63
N TRP A 7 17.99 20.41 -17.01
CA TRP A 7 19.34 20.38 -16.45
C TRP A 7 20.26 21.49 -16.96
N THR A 8 19.82 22.31 -17.92
CA THR A 8 20.55 23.54 -18.30
C THR A 8 20.22 24.71 -17.38
N VAL A 9 19.15 24.61 -16.59
CA VAL A 9 18.72 25.65 -15.63
C VAL A 9 18.78 25.18 -14.17
N VAL A 10 18.81 23.87 -13.92
CA VAL A 10 19.00 23.28 -12.59
C VAL A 10 20.23 22.39 -12.60
N ASN A 11 21.13 22.56 -11.62
CA ASN A 11 22.31 21.71 -11.51
C ASN A 11 21.92 20.25 -11.17
N PRO A 12 22.30 19.25 -11.98
CA PRO A 12 21.90 17.86 -11.77
C PRO A 12 22.42 17.24 -10.47
N THR A 13 23.60 17.64 -10.00
CA THR A 13 24.19 17.12 -8.75
C THR A 13 23.37 17.52 -7.51
N VAL A 14 22.57 18.59 -7.58
CA VAL A 14 21.69 19.01 -6.48
C VAL A 14 20.24 18.65 -6.77
N GLY A 15 19.77 18.91 -7.99
CA GLY A 15 18.37 18.68 -8.37
C GLY A 15 17.99 17.20 -8.41
N LEU A 16 18.89 16.31 -8.85
CA LEU A 16 18.59 14.88 -8.93
C LEU A 16 18.50 14.23 -7.53
N PRO A 17 19.44 14.47 -6.59
CA PRO A 17 19.26 14.01 -5.22
C PRO A 17 18.02 14.60 -4.54
N LEU A 18 17.70 15.88 -4.77
CA LEU A 18 16.49 16.49 -4.23
C LEU A 18 15.21 15.84 -4.77
N LEU A 19 15.17 15.52 -6.07
CA LEU A 19 14.03 14.83 -6.68
C LEU A 19 13.83 13.45 -6.04
N LEU A 20 14.89 12.63 -6.02
CA LEU A 20 14.81 11.27 -5.47
C LEU A 20 14.53 11.28 -3.97
N GLY A 21 15.14 12.21 -3.23
CA GLY A 21 14.90 12.41 -1.80
C GLY A 21 13.45 12.80 -1.53
N SER A 22 12.91 13.77 -2.27
CA SER A 22 11.52 14.20 -2.12
C SER A 22 10.53 13.08 -2.41
N VAL A 23 10.74 12.32 -3.49
CA VAL A 23 9.90 11.15 -3.82
C VAL A 23 9.94 10.11 -2.71
N THR A 24 11.12 9.85 -2.14
CA THR A 24 11.28 8.91 -1.02
C THR A 24 10.51 9.38 0.22
N VAL A 25 10.61 10.67 0.57
CA VAL A 25 9.87 11.25 1.71
C VAL A 25 8.36 11.13 1.48
N ILE A 26 7.88 11.48 0.29
CA ILE A 26 6.46 11.37 -0.07
C ILE A 26 6.00 9.91 0.06
N ALA A 27 6.77 8.96 -0.45
CA ALA A 27 6.44 7.54 -0.35
C ALA A 27 6.29 7.10 1.11
N ILE A 28 7.24 7.45 1.98
CA ILE A 28 7.18 7.10 3.41
C ILE A 28 5.94 7.71 4.07
N LEU A 29 5.67 9.00 3.82
CA LEU A 29 4.50 9.68 4.39
C LEU A 29 3.19 9.04 3.97
N VAL A 30 3.05 8.66 2.70
CA VAL A 30 1.85 7.97 2.20
C VAL A 30 1.69 6.60 2.86
N HIS A 31 2.76 5.83 3.03
CA HIS A 31 2.70 4.55 3.72
C HIS A 31 2.32 4.71 5.20
N LEU A 32 2.87 5.70 5.90
CA LEU A 32 2.49 6.02 7.28
C LEU A 32 1.02 6.45 7.38
N ALA A 33 0.54 7.24 6.42
CA ALA A 33 -0.88 7.63 6.36
C ALA A 33 -1.78 6.40 6.17
N LEU A 34 -1.40 5.44 5.34
CA LEU A 34 -2.13 4.18 5.15
C LEU A 34 -2.14 3.33 6.43
N VAL A 35 -1.01 3.20 7.12
CA VAL A 35 -0.92 2.47 8.40
C VAL A 35 -1.87 3.07 9.44
N THR A 36 -1.96 4.40 9.50
CA THR A 36 -2.70 5.11 10.55
C THR A 36 -4.19 5.29 10.26
N ASN A 37 -4.57 5.43 8.98
CA ASN A 37 -5.95 5.76 8.59
C ASN A 37 -6.72 4.56 8.02
N THR A 38 -6.09 3.40 7.81
CA THR A 38 -6.75 2.22 7.27
C THR A 38 -6.63 1.04 8.21
N SER A 39 -7.64 0.16 8.22
CA SER A 39 -7.64 -1.02 9.11
C SER A 39 -6.97 -2.25 8.50
N TRP A 40 -6.80 -2.31 7.19
CA TRP A 40 -6.26 -3.47 6.50
C TRP A 40 -4.74 -3.56 6.60
N PHE A 41 -4.03 -2.42 6.57
CA PHE A 41 -2.57 -2.39 6.55
C PHE A 41 -1.97 -2.83 7.91
N PRO A 42 -2.49 -2.37 9.07
CA PRO A 42 -2.09 -2.94 10.37
C PRO A 42 -2.46 -4.42 10.53
N LYS A 43 -3.63 -4.85 10.02
CA LYS A 43 -4.03 -6.26 10.04
C LYS A 43 -3.08 -7.15 9.24
N TYR A 44 -2.63 -6.67 8.08
CA TYR A 44 -1.62 -7.35 7.26
C TYR A 44 -0.30 -7.54 8.02
N TRP A 45 0.20 -6.50 8.70
CA TRP A 45 1.42 -6.59 9.52
C TRP A 45 1.28 -7.38 10.80
N ASN A 46 0.08 -7.46 11.38
CA ASN A 46 -0.18 -8.27 12.58
C ASN A 46 -0.16 -9.79 12.29
N GLY A 47 0.00 -10.22 11.04
CA GLY A 47 0.19 -11.63 10.66
C GLY A 47 -1.03 -12.54 10.84
N ALA A 48 -2.11 -12.04 11.43
CA ALA A 48 -3.38 -12.75 11.57
C ALA A 48 -4.14 -12.71 10.24
N THR A 49 -3.72 -13.54 9.29
CA THR A 49 -4.64 -14.00 8.25
C THR A 49 -5.78 -14.69 8.98
N ALA A 50 -6.91 -14.00 9.14
CA ALA A 50 -8.15 -14.64 9.53
C ALA A 50 -8.37 -15.76 8.51
N VAL A 51 -8.15 -17.01 8.94
CA VAL A 51 -8.60 -18.19 8.23
C VAL A 51 -10.08 -17.91 7.98
N ALA A 52 -10.46 -17.73 6.72
CA ALA A 52 -11.84 -17.57 6.35
C ALA A 52 -12.59 -18.71 7.01
N ALA A 53 -13.50 -18.39 7.94
CA ALA A 53 -14.29 -19.39 8.62
C ALA A 53 -14.94 -20.24 7.52
N ALA A 54 -14.67 -21.55 7.55
CA ALA A 54 -15.26 -22.47 6.60
C ALA A 54 -16.77 -22.21 6.55
N PRO A 55 -17.38 -22.11 5.36
CA PRO A 55 -18.81 -21.87 5.26
C PRO A 55 -19.54 -22.92 6.10
N ALA A 56 -20.43 -22.46 6.98
CA ALA A 56 -21.18 -23.33 7.87
C ALA A 56 -21.82 -24.46 7.05
N PRO A 57 -21.73 -25.73 7.50
CA PRO A 57 -22.35 -26.83 6.77
C PRO A 57 -23.84 -26.53 6.59
N ALA A 58 -24.31 -26.65 5.35
CA ALA A 58 -25.71 -26.43 4.99
C ALA A 58 -26.62 -27.24 5.93
N PRO A 59 -27.72 -26.66 6.45
CA PRO A 59 -28.62 -27.40 7.30
C PRO A 59 -29.13 -28.64 6.56
N ALA A 60 -28.92 -29.82 7.14
CA ALA A 60 -29.36 -31.08 6.57
C ALA A 60 -30.87 -31.01 6.31
N ALA A 61 -31.25 -31.19 5.04
CA ALA A 61 -32.65 -31.27 4.64
C ALA A 61 -33.34 -32.45 5.39
N PRO A 62 -34.56 -32.27 5.91
CA PRO A 62 -35.26 -33.33 6.61
C PRO A 62 -35.56 -34.48 5.64
N ALA A 63 -35.12 -35.68 6.00
CA ALA A 63 -35.41 -36.91 5.27
C ALA A 63 -36.94 -37.12 5.21
N LYS A 64 -37.49 -37.16 3.98
CA LYS A 64 -38.87 -37.61 3.76
C LYS A 64 -38.93 -39.12 3.99
N LYS A 65 -39.89 -39.51 4.84
CA LYS A 65 -40.36 -40.89 5.03
C LYS A 65 -40.90 -41.49 3.73
#